data_AF-A0A067NN19-F1
#
_entry.id   AF-A0A067NN19-F1
#
_cell.length_a   1.000
_cell.length_b   1.000
_cell.length_c   1.000
_cell.angle_alpha   90.00
_cell.angle_beta   90.00
_cell.angle_gamma   90.00
#
_symmetry.space_group_name_H-M   'P 1'
#
loop_
_entity.id
_entity.type
_entity.pdbx_description
1 polymer ?
#
loop_
_entity_poly.entity_id
_entity_poly.type
_entity_poly.pdbx_seq_one_letter_code
_entity_poly.pdbx_strand_id
1 'polypeptide(L)'
;MSEAGKSLATFLQIHLASDKTECVPVAKAAIRLGVLILMACADIPEFQRQISTPNVAKFTSSLIILAEKSASLELKRLCFDTLTNLTLRYPNLNRPSHAAMSTLTLKFLSGSFPVPVDQELMTASSRLFSVLHHTGGKVASATLWRSAIDSTLSFSWSSFSALRTTFGDAIDALRCCTQVLCDLLKSRSSRPVIVPIGALADFAMALLKCNHEELQGTTVDLFVSSQELLVLPKLLHFACDLLEALALSVQHHFTPHLPQVIAYMTYHLQQDLSPPERLHIITTLHALLLNSLPLSSPFLPNRLVKALLPILTVVLESKSQADDTKNAITGNVLNVLHANPELGDVMQSLSSRVLLSMLLALPQVPPSSLSPDISFHRKLYRKLEKTCADISVGTSSTMSRSVPMVAKATLSPYGTDTNQETIERLLHPRLPPLLRTQPHIESFVLSRKEESKEEAEARAELGLTVDEEMASDIPAPSSMTMQGQQSSVGVPAPAPAAWQPQAFTPVHNITQQQTSESTSSLAVAPVADQSTQPPSSWDVASKILIVPATPLSSSRLQETSSPSVITHNHTQTRAEPAATEELPSIDMDSDSDADSD
;
A
#
# COMPACT_ATOMS: atom_id res chain seq x y z
N MET A 1 33.30 -26.43 25.62
CA MET A 1 32.48 -25.86 24.52
C MET A 1 32.05 -26.90 23.48
N SER A 2 32.95 -27.70 22.88
CA SER A 2 32.58 -28.76 21.92
C SER A 2 31.41 -29.65 22.38
N GLU A 3 31.38 -30.05 23.65
CA GLU A 3 30.31 -30.85 24.25
C GLU A 3 28.95 -30.14 24.30
N ALA A 4 28.93 -28.82 24.53
CA ALA A 4 27.70 -28.03 24.48
C ALA A 4 27.14 -27.96 23.05
N GLY A 5 28.01 -27.83 22.05
CA GLY A 5 27.63 -27.89 20.63
C GLY A 5 27.06 -29.26 20.22
N LYS A 6 27.60 -30.36 20.77
CA LYS A 6 27.05 -31.72 20.62
C LYS A 6 25.73 -31.90 21.35
N SER A 7 25.62 -31.42 22.59
CA SER A 7 24.41 -31.49 23.42
C SER A 7 23.24 -30.76 22.73
N LEU A 8 23.48 -29.57 22.17
CA LEU A 8 22.49 -28.85 21.37
C LEU A 8 22.05 -29.65 20.13
N ALA A 9 23.00 -30.27 19.41
CA ALA A 9 22.68 -31.10 18.25
C ALA A 9 21.75 -32.26 18.62
N THR A 10 22.07 -32.98 19.70
CA THR A 10 21.30 -34.12 20.22
C THR A 10 19.92 -33.68 20.74
N PHE A 11 19.85 -32.58 21.50
CA PHE A 11 18.59 -32.01 22.00
C PHE A 11 17.63 -31.65 20.85
N LEU A 12 18.13 -30.92 19.84
CA LEU A 12 17.33 -30.54 18.68
C LEU A 12 16.91 -31.77 17.86
N GLN A 13 17.78 -32.76 17.70
CA GLN A 13 17.45 -33.99 16.97
C GLN A 13 16.39 -34.83 17.70
N ILE A 14 16.45 -34.95 19.03
CA ILE A 14 15.45 -35.68 19.82
C ILE A 14 14.07 -35.02 19.72
N HIS A 15 13.99 -33.72 20.02
CA HIS A 15 12.71 -33.03 20.16
C HIS A 15 12.05 -32.58 18.84
N LEU A 16 12.79 -32.54 17.72
CA LEU A 16 12.26 -32.07 16.43
C LEU A 16 12.17 -33.17 15.35
N ALA A 17 12.88 -34.29 15.50
CA ALA A 17 12.88 -35.39 14.53
C ALA A 17 12.27 -36.69 15.07
N SER A 18 11.77 -36.71 16.31
CA SER A 18 10.99 -37.82 16.85
C SER A 18 9.60 -37.88 16.20
N ASP A 19 9.25 -39.01 15.56
CA ASP A 19 7.89 -39.28 15.08
C ASP A 19 6.88 -39.55 16.21
N LYS A 20 7.33 -39.65 17.47
CA LYS A 20 6.42 -39.62 18.63
C LYS A 20 5.93 -38.19 18.81
N THR A 21 4.62 -38.01 18.87
CA THR A 21 3.94 -36.73 19.01
C THR A 21 4.26 -36.03 20.33
N GLU A 22 5.35 -35.26 20.36
CA GLU A 22 5.65 -34.38 21.49
C GLU A 22 4.57 -33.32 21.68
N CYS A 23 4.33 -32.93 22.94
CA CYS A 23 3.35 -31.89 23.25
C CYS A 23 3.77 -30.57 22.59
N VAL A 24 2.85 -29.95 21.83
CA VAL A 24 3.11 -28.70 21.09
C VAL A 24 3.79 -27.60 21.92
N PRO A 25 3.48 -27.38 23.22
CA PRO A 25 4.23 -26.43 24.06
C PRO A 25 5.73 -26.73 24.20
N VAL A 26 6.12 -28.01 24.26
CA VAL A 26 7.52 -28.46 24.36
C VAL A 26 8.25 -28.15 23.06
N ALA A 27 7.67 -28.50 21.90
CA ALA A 27 8.23 -28.15 20.59
C ALA A 27 8.38 -26.63 20.43
N LYS A 28 7.35 -25.84 20.78
CA LYS A 28 7.42 -24.36 20.76
C LYS A 28 8.54 -23.82 21.67
N ALA A 29 8.74 -24.41 22.84
CA ALA A 29 9.81 -24.02 23.76
C ALA A 29 11.21 -24.40 23.24
N ALA A 30 11.38 -25.61 22.70
CA ALA A 30 12.63 -26.10 22.12
C ALA A 30 13.08 -25.25 20.92
N ILE A 31 12.15 -24.88 20.03
CA ILE A 31 12.43 -23.98 18.90
C ILE A 31 12.90 -22.61 19.41
N ARG A 32 12.16 -21.99 20.33
CA ARG A 32 12.50 -20.67 20.90
C ARG A 32 13.87 -20.67 21.60
N LEU A 33 14.18 -21.72 22.36
CA LEU A 33 15.49 -21.89 23.01
C LEU A 33 16.62 -22.09 21.99
N GLY A 34 16.40 -22.93 20.97
CA GLY A 34 17.37 -23.15 19.89
C GLY A 34 17.69 -21.86 19.13
N VAL A 35 16.68 -21.05 18.80
CA VAL A 35 16.85 -19.72 18.19
C VAL A 35 17.62 -18.79 19.11
N LEU A 36 17.25 -18.69 20.39
CA LEU A 36 17.91 -17.81 21.35
C LEU A 36 19.41 -18.13 21.48
N ILE A 37 19.75 -19.42 21.62
CA ILE A 37 21.14 -19.89 21.70
C ILE A 37 21.91 -19.54 20.42
N LEU A 38 21.34 -19.83 19.24
CA LEU A 38 22.00 -19.54 17.96
C LEU A 38 22.21 -18.03 17.77
N MET A 39 21.17 -17.22 17.98
CA MET A 39 21.24 -15.76 17.83
C MET A 39 22.24 -15.11 18.79
N ALA A 40 22.33 -15.58 20.04
CA ALA A 40 23.32 -15.11 21.02
C ALA A 40 24.76 -15.55 20.65
N CYS A 41 24.93 -16.71 20.00
CA CYS A 41 26.24 -17.17 19.52
C CYS A 41 26.70 -16.46 18.23
N ALA A 42 25.83 -15.71 17.55
CA ALA A 42 26.09 -15.22 16.19
C ALA A 42 27.10 -14.05 16.12
N ASP A 43 27.18 -13.22 17.16
CA ASP A 43 28.11 -12.06 17.21
C ASP A 43 29.47 -12.39 17.85
N ILE A 44 29.66 -13.63 18.33
CA ILE A 44 30.92 -14.13 18.90
C ILE A 44 31.53 -15.12 17.90
N PRO A 45 32.57 -14.75 17.13
CA PRO A 45 33.07 -15.57 16.01
C PRO A 45 33.53 -16.98 16.40
N GLU A 46 34.00 -17.17 17.64
CA GLU A 46 34.36 -18.51 18.14
C GLU A 46 33.12 -19.38 18.37
N PHE A 47 32.04 -18.84 18.94
CA PHE A 47 30.79 -19.58 19.14
C PHE A 47 30.05 -19.79 17.82
N GLN A 48 30.12 -18.83 16.89
CA GLN A 48 29.64 -19.00 15.54
C GLN A 48 30.31 -20.18 14.83
N ARG A 49 31.62 -20.39 15.03
CA ARG A 49 32.37 -21.54 14.50
C ARG A 49 32.05 -22.85 15.24
N GLN A 50 32.09 -22.86 16.57
CA GLN A 50 31.97 -24.08 17.38
C GLN A 50 30.53 -24.56 17.61
N ILE A 51 29.55 -23.65 17.61
CA ILE A 51 28.16 -23.93 18.00
C ILE A 51 27.20 -23.69 16.83
N SER A 52 27.20 -22.52 16.21
CA SER A 52 26.22 -22.21 15.15
C SER A 52 26.49 -22.98 13.86
N THR A 53 27.69 -22.88 13.29
CA THR A 53 28.07 -23.51 12.01
C THR A 53 27.69 -24.99 11.88
N PRO A 54 28.01 -25.90 12.84
CA PRO A 54 27.67 -27.31 12.72
C PRO A 54 26.18 -27.65 12.96
N ASN A 55 25.39 -26.71 13.50
CA ASN A 55 24.02 -26.97 13.97
C ASN A 55 22.92 -26.28 13.15
N VAL A 56 23.16 -25.08 12.60
CA VAL A 56 22.14 -24.30 11.87
C VAL A 56 21.50 -25.12 10.75
N ALA A 57 22.29 -25.74 9.86
CA ALA A 57 21.75 -26.52 8.74
C ALA A 57 20.87 -27.72 9.21
N LYS A 58 21.24 -28.37 10.31
CA LYS A 58 20.45 -29.47 10.90
C LYS A 58 19.14 -28.98 11.51
N PHE A 59 19.20 -27.86 12.23
CA PHE A 59 18.03 -27.21 12.84
C PHE A 59 17.06 -26.74 11.76
N THR A 60 17.54 -26.06 10.71
CA THR A 60 16.78 -25.68 9.51
C THR A 60 16.07 -26.88 8.88
N SER A 61 16.77 -27.98 8.59
CA SER A 61 16.14 -29.18 8.04
C SER A 61 15.09 -29.81 8.98
N SER A 62 15.33 -29.79 10.29
CA SER A 62 14.35 -30.28 11.28
C SER A 62 13.09 -29.41 11.34
N LEU A 63 13.25 -28.09 11.25
CA LEU A 63 12.14 -27.12 11.21
C LEU A 63 11.30 -27.26 9.94
N ILE A 64 11.93 -27.56 8.79
CA ILE A 64 11.22 -27.85 7.53
C ILE A 64 10.33 -29.09 7.70
N ILE A 65 10.92 -30.21 8.14
CA ILE A 65 10.18 -31.47 8.37
C ILE A 65 9.05 -31.27 9.39
N LEU A 66 9.28 -30.50 10.46
CA LEU A 66 8.26 -30.19 11.46
C LEU A 66 7.15 -29.28 10.91
N ALA A 67 7.47 -28.31 10.05
CA ALA A 67 6.48 -27.48 9.36
C ALA A 67 5.65 -28.29 8.36
N GLU A 68 6.22 -29.30 7.71
CA GLU A 68 5.47 -30.19 6.82
C GLU A 68 4.54 -31.14 7.57
N LYS A 69 5.05 -31.82 8.61
CA LYS A 69 4.32 -32.85 9.36
C LYS A 69 3.27 -32.32 10.35
N SER A 70 3.44 -31.10 10.87
CA SER A 70 2.60 -30.62 11.99
C SER A 70 1.17 -30.25 11.59
N ALA A 71 0.20 -30.65 12.43
CA ALA A 71 -1.21 -30.23 12.28
C ALA A 71 -1.48 -28.82 12.83
N SER A 72 -0.68 -28.35 13.80
CA SER A 72 -0.88 -27.04 14.46
C SER A 72 -0.38 -25.88 13.57
N LEU A 73 -1.30 -25.01 13.16
CA LEU A 73 -1.00 -23.78 12.40
C LEU A 73 -0.01 -22.86 13.15
N GLU A 74 -0.19 -22.70 14.47
CA GLU A 74 0.72 -21.90 15.29
C GLU A 74 2.16 -22.44 15.31
N LEU A 75 2.32 -23.78 15.25
CA LEU A 75 3.64 -24.40 15.20
C LEU A 75 4.28 -24.24 13.82
N LYS A 76 3.50 -24.38 12.74
CA LYS A 76 3.93 -24.04 11.37
C LYS A 76 4.40 -22.60 11.28
N ARG A 77 3.59 -21.65 11.74
CA ARG A 77 3.91 -20.22 11.80
C ARG A 77 5.22 -19.97 12.54
N LEU A 78 5.40 -20.56 13.73
CA LEU A 78 6.65 -20.45 14.49
C LEU A 78 7.86 -21.02 13.73
N CYS A 79 7.70 -22.12 12.98
CA CYS A 79 8.75 -22.63 12.11
C CYS A 79 9.07 -21.67 10.95
N PHE A 80 8.08 -21.10 10.27
CA PHE A 80 8.28 -20.12 9.19
C PHE A 80 8.97 -18.84 9.69
N ASP A 81 8.49 -18.24 10.79
CA ASP A 81 9.13 -17.09 11.43
C ASP A 81 10.57 -17.42 11.87
N THR A 82 10.82 -18.63 12.36
CA THR A 82 12.17 -19.09 12.74
C THR A 82 13.09 -19.24 11.52
N LEU A 83 12.63 -19.93 10.47
CA LEU A 83 13.37 -20.13 9.22
C LEU A 83 13.72 -18.80 8.55
N THR A 84 12.83 -17.81 8.66
CA THR A 84 13.05 -16.44 8.16
C THR A 84 14.23 -15.78 8.87
N ASN A 85 14.22 -15.81 10.21
CA ASN A 85 15.31 -15.27 11.04
C ASN A 85 16.64 -16.01 10.81
N LEU A 86 16.63 -17.34 10.74
CA LEU A 86 17.81 -18.15 10.44
C LEU A 86 18.37 -17.86 9.05
N THR A 87 17.51 -17.67 8.03
CA THR A 87 17.92 -17.35 6.66
C THR A 87 18.60 -15.98 6.58
N LEU A 88 18.05 -14.98 7.27
CA LEU A 88 18.65 -13.65 7.37
C LEU A 88 20.00 -13.66 8.11
N ARG A 89 20.12 -14.39 9.23
CA ARG A 89 21.35 -14.42 10.06
C ARG A 89 22.44 -15.33 9.51
N TYR A 90 22.09 -16.40 8.80
CA TYR A 90 23.01 -17.44 8.33
C TYR A 90 22.78 -17.85 6.84
N PRO A 91 22.71 -16.91 5.89
CA PRO A 91 22.32 -17.21 4.50
C PRO A 91 23.21 -18.27 3.83
N ASN A 92 24.51 -18.26 4.11
CA ASN A 92 25.46 -19.23 3.55
C ASN A 92 25.25 -20.66 4.10
N LEU A 93 24.82 -20.81 5.36
CA LEU A 93 24.59 -22.12 5.98
C LEU A 93 23.25 -22.72 5.56
N ASN A 94 22.28 -21.88 5.21
CA ASN A 94 20.94 -22.29 4.75
C ASN A 94 20.83 -22.46 3.23
N ARG A 95 21.88 -22.12 2.45
CA ARG A 95 21.95 -22.36 0.99
C ARG A 95 21.65 -23.81 0.59
N PRO A 96 22.15 -24.87 1.25
CA PRO A 96 21.80 -26.26 0.91
C PRO A 96 20.30 -26.56 1.08
N SER A 97 19.62 -25.85 1.98
CA SER A 97 18.19 -25.99 2.26
C SER A 97 17.30 -25.08 1.40
N HIS A 98 17.88 -24.24 0.51
CA HIS A 98 17.12 -23.25 -0.27
C HIS A 98 15.96 -23.86 -1.07
N ALA A 99 16.22 -24.94 -1.81
CA ALA A 99 15.19 -25.61 -2.60
C ALA A 99 14.05 -26.15 -1.72
N ALA A 100 14.39 -26.83 -0.61
CA ALA A 100 13.41 -27.37 0.33
C ALA A 100 12.58 -26.26 1.01
N MET A 101 13.20 -25.15 1.43
CA MET A 101 12.47 -24.00 1.98
C MET A 101 11.56 -23.36 0.92
N SER A 102 12.01 -23.24 -0.33
CA SER A 102 11.21 -22.71 -1.43
C SER A 102 9.98 -23.58 -1.70
N THR A 103 10.16 -24.90 -1.90
CA THR A 103 9.06 -25.85 -2.07
C THR A 103 8.08 -25.83 -0.88
N LEU A 104 8.59 -25.76 0.35
CA LEU A 104 7.78 -25.63 1.56
C LEU A 104 6.95 -24.33 1.57
N THR A 105 7.53 -23.19 1.19
CA THR A 105 6.77 -21.92 1.10
C THR A 105 5.74 -21.94 -0.02
N LEU A 106 6.10 -22.43 -1.21
CA LEU A 106 5.21 -22.44 -2.38
C LEU A 106 3.98 -23.32 -2.16
N LYS A 107 4.09 -24.39 -1.37
CA LYS A 107 2.97 -25.23 -0.92
C LYS A 107 1.89 -24.48 -0.13
N PHE A 108 2.20 -23.30 0.43
CA PHE A 108 1.25 -22.41 1.12
C PHE A 108 1.06 -21.07 0.40
N LEU A 109 1.60 -20.92 -0.82
CA LEU A 109 1.53 -19.69 -1.63
C LEU A 109 0.97 -19.93 -3.05
N SER A 110 0.64 -21.18 -3.39
CA SER A 110 -0.08 -21.54 -4.62
C SER A 110 -1.57 -21.18 -4.59
N GLY A 111 -2.09 -20.72 -3.45
CA GLY A 111 -3.51 -20.80 -3.09
C GLY A 111 -3.94 -22.24 -2.76
N SER A 112 -5.11 -22.39 -2.12
CA SER A 112 -5.76 -23.70 -1.94
C SER A 112 -7.29 -23.62 -1.98
N PHE A 113 -7.91 -24.59 -2.65
CA PHE A 113 -9.35 -24.77 -2.72
C PHE A 113 -9.69 -26.21 -2.27
N PRO A 114 -10.85 -26.47 -1.60
CA PRO A 114 -11.92 -25.55 -1.24
C PRO A 114 -11.67 -24.70 0.02
N VAL A 115 -10.61 -24.99 0.78
CA VAL A 115 -10.27 -24.23 2.00
C VAL A 115 -9.15 -23.23 1.68
N PRO A 116 -9.40 -21.90 1.71
CA PRO A 116 -8.38 -20.90 1.43
C PRO A 116 -7.27 -20.93 2.49
N VAL A 117 -6.04 -20.56 2.11
CA VAL A 117 -4.90 -20.60 3.04
C VAL A 117 -5.14 -19.69 4.25
N ASP A 118 -4.79 -20.17 5.45
CA ASP A 118 -4.82 -19.35 6.66
C ASP A 118 -3.97 -18.07 6.49
N GLN A 119 -4.53 -16.91 6.84
CA GLN A 119 -3.90 -15.62 6.57
C GLN A 119 -2.56 -15.47 7.33
N GLU A 120 -2.46 -15.95 8.58
CA GLU A 120 -1.21 -15.84 9.34
C GLU A 120 -0.12 -16.74 8.75
N LEU A 121 -0.48 -17.96 8.38
CA LEU A 121 0.42 -18.92 7.75
C LEU A 121 0.89 -18.44 6.38
N MET A 122 -0.03 -17.92 5.54
CA MET A 122 0.29 -17.31 4.25
C MET A 122 1.28 -16.16 4.40
N THR A 123 1.04 -15.23 5.32
CA THR A 123 1.98 -14.12 5.60
C THR A 123 3.33 -14.63 6.12
N ALA A 124 3.37 -15.66 6.98
CA ALA A 124 4.63 -16.23 7.46
C ALA A 124 5.42 -16.96 6.34
N SER A 125 4.73 -17.70 5.47
CA SER A 125 5.33 -18.35 4.30
C SER A 125 5.84 -17.34 3.27
N SER A 126 5.10 -16.26 3.01
CA SER A 126 5.51 -15.15 2.13
C SER A 126 6.79 -14.47 2.64
N ARG A 127 6.85 -14.17 3.95
CA ARG A 127 8.05 -13.60 4.60
C ARG A 127 9.27 -14.52 4.55
N LEU A 128 9.09 -15.84 4.65
CA LEU A 128 10.20 -16.76 4.43
C LEU A 128 10.65 -16.71 2.97
N PHE A 129 9.72 -16.81 2.02
CA PHE A 129 10.03 -16.79 0.58
C PHE A 129 10.78 -15.50 0.19
N SER A 130 10.35 -14.34 0.67
CA SER A 130 10.97 -13.06 0.33
C SER A 130 12.42 -12.95 0.80
N VAL A 131 12.84 -13.64 1.87
CA VAL A 131 14.24 -13.64 2.36
C VAL A 131 15.11 -14.76 1.76
N LEU A 132 14.54 -15.75 1.07
CA LEU A 132 15.32 -16.88 0.49
C LEU A 132 16.41 -16.43 -0.46
N HIS A 133 16.20 -15.30 -1.17
CA HIS A 133 17.17 -14.72 -2.09
C HIS A 133 18.53 -14.43 -1.45
N HIS A 134 18.61 -14.22 -0.13
CA HIS A 134 19.89 -14.00 0.56
C HIS A 134 20.82 -15.23 0.53
N THR A 135 20.29 -16.45 0.41
CA THR A 135 21.10 -17.68 0.28
C THR A 135 21.95 -17.74 -1.00
N GLY A 136 21.62 -16.91 -2.00
CA GLY A 136 22.47 -16.66 -3.16
C GLY A 136 23.82 -16.01 -2.82
N GLY A 137 23.97 -15.41 -1.64
CA GLY A 137 25.18 -14.73 -1.22
C GLY A 137 25.48 -13.48 -2.06
N LYS A 138 26.66 -12.88 -1.87
CA LYS A 138 27.00 -11.54 -2.40
C LYS A 138 26.84 -11.33 -3.91
N VAL A 139 26.83 -12.39 -4.72
CA VAL A 139 26.70 -12.30 -6.19
C VAL A 139 25.30 -12.69 -6.65
N ALA A 140 24.88 -13.94 -6.42
CA ALA A 140 23.62 -14.45 -6.96
C ALA A 140 22.36 -13.96 -6.22
N SER A 141 22.48 -13.30 -5.07
CA SER A 141 21.30 -12.87 -4.29
C SER A 141 20.41 -11.87 -5.05
N ALA A 142 20.98 -10.96 -5.83
CA ALA A 142 20.21 -10.06 -6.70
C ALA A 142 19.50 -10.81 -7.84
N THR A 143 20.17 -11.81 -8.43
CA THR A 143 19.60 -12.67 -9.49
C THR A 143 18.45 -13.52 -8.98
N LEU A 144 18.58 -14.12 -7.79
CA LEU A 144 17.52 -14.89 -7.15
C LEU A 144 16.31 -14.01 -6.80
N TRP A 145 16.53 -12.80 -6.29
CA TRP A 145 15.44 -11.85 -5.99
C TRP A 145 14.70 -11.45 -7.28
N ARG A 146 15.45 -11.11 -8.34
CA ARG A 146 14.88 -10.75 -9.65
C ARG A 146 14.05 -11.91 -10.23
N SER A 147 14.57 -13.13 -10.18
CA SER A 147 13.89 -14.35 -10.62
C SER A 147 12.65 -14.66 -9.78
N ALA A 148 12.69 -14.44 -8.46
CA ALA A 148 11.53 -14.64 -7.59
C ALA A 148 10.38 -13.69 -7.97
N ILE A 149 10.68 -12.42 -8.28
CA ILE A 149 9.67 -11.50 -8.81
C ILE A 149 9.15 -11.96 -10.19
N ASP A 150 10.01 -12.35 -11.14
CA ASP A 150 9.55 -12.80 -12.46
C ASP A 150 8.63 -14.03 -12.38
N SER A 151 9.00 -15.04 -11.60
CA SER A 151 8.18 -16.24 -11.40
C SER A 151 6.86 -15.91 -10.69
N THR A 152 6.90 -15.07 -9.65
CA THR A 152 5.67 -14.65 -8.93
C THR A 152 4.75 -13.84 -9.84
N LEU A 153 5.28 -12.87 -10.60
CA LEU A 153 4.51 -12.02 -11.49
C LEU A 153 3.90 -12.81 -12.66
N SER A 154 4.63 -13.78 -13.23
CA SER A 154 4.12 -14.70 -14.24
C SER A 154 2.97 -15.58 -13.70
N PHE A 155 3.11 -16.09 -12.48
CA PHE A 155 2.02 -16.82 -11.81
C PHE A 155 0.84 -15.90 -11.45
N SER A 156 1.10 -14.63 -11.11
CA SER A 156 0.06 -13.60 -10.87
C SER A 156 -0.79 -13.36 -12.11
N TRP A 157 -0.16 -13.15 -13.28
CA TRP A 157 -0.85 -13.01 -14.56
C TRP A 157 -1.62 -14.28 -14.97
N SER A 158 -1.08 -15.46 -14.66
CA SER A 158 -1.76 -16.74 -14.90
C SER A 158 -3.03 -16.86 -14.04
N SER A 159 -2.92 -16.52 -12.75
CA SER A 159 -4.04 -16.53 -11.80
C SER A 159 -5.09 -15.48 -12.17
N PHE A 160 -4.67 -14.28 -12.56
CA PHE A 160 -5.55 -13.22 -13.06
C PHE A 160 -6.33 -13.65 -14.31
N SER A 161 -5.66 -14.30 -15.27
CA SER A 161 -6.32 -14.86 -16.46
C SER A 161 -7.33 -15.96 -16.10
N ALA A 162 -7.00 -16.79 -15.11
CA ALA A 162 -7.84 -17.89 -14.62
C ALA A 162 -9.08 -17.43 -13.82
N LEU A 163 -9.19 -16.16 -13.41
CA LEU A 163 -10.41 -15.63 -12.79
C LEU A 163 -11.65 -15.91 -13.65
N ARG A 164 -11.53 -15.76 -14.98
CA ARG A 164 -12.62 -15.98 -15.95
C ARG A 164 -13.09 -17.44 -16.07
N THR A 165 -12.41 -18.39 -15.43
CA THR A 165 -12.74 -19.83 -15.52
C THR A 165 -12.88 -20.51 -14.16
N THR A 166 -12.14 -20.05 -13.13
CA THR A 166 -11.97 -20.75 -11.86
C THR A 166 -11.82 -19.74 -10.71
N PHE A 167 -12.92 -19.08 -10.35
CA PHE A 167 -12.93 -17.95 -9.41
C PHE A 167 -12.22 -18.24 -8.07
N GLY A 168 -12.64 -19.26 -7.32
CA GLY A 168 -12.17 -19.50 -5.94
C GLY A 168 -10.65 -19.63 -5.84
N ASP A 169 -10.08 -20.60 -6.57
CA ASP A 169 -8.66 -20.90 -6.66
C ASP A 169 -7.84 -19.67 -7.13
N ALA A 170 -8.32 -18.98 -8.17
CA ALA A 170 -7.64 -17.84 -8.77
C ALA A 170 -7.55 -16.62 -7.83
N ILE A 171 -8.60 -16.34 -7.04
CA ILE A 171 -8.59 -15.26 -6.04
C ILE A 171 -7.57 -15.57 -4.94
N ASP A 172 -7.51 -16.82 -4.45
CA ASP A 172 -6.60 -17.18 -3.37
C ASP A 172 -5.13 -17.19 -3.84
N ALA A 173 -4.89 -17.69 -5.06
CA ALA A 173 -3.59 -17.58 -5.71
C ALA A 173 -3.18 -16.11 -5.89
N LEU A 174 -4.07 -15.22 -6.34
CA LEU A 174 -3.80 -13.78 -6.46
C LEU A 174 -3.51 -13.11 -5.11
N ARG A 175 -4.22 -13.50 -4.04
CA ARG A 175 -3.96 -13.04 -2.67
C ARG A 175 -2.53 -13.41 -2.24
N CYS A 176 -2.14 -14.66 -2.46
CA CYS A 176 -0.79 -15.15 -2.16
C CYS A 176 0.27 -14.43 -3.00
N CYS A 177 0.08 -14.32 -4.31
CA CYS A 177 0.94 -13.59 -5.23
C CYS A 177 1.20 -12.15 -4.80
N THR A 178 0.13 -11.41 -4.51
CA THR A 178 0.19 -9.99 -4.14
C THR A 178 0.96 -9.81 -2.82
N GLN A 179 0.69 -10.65 -1.82
CA GLN A 179 1.43 -10.67 -0.56
C GLN A 179 2.93 -10.94 -0.79
N VAL A 180 3.27 -11.90 -1.67
CA VAL A 180 4.67 -12.23 -2.01
C VAL A 180 5.39 -11.10 -2.74
N LEU A 181 4.74 -10.46 -3.72
CA LEU A 181 5.29 -9.28 -4.40
C LEU A 181 5.51 -8.14 -3.40
N CYS A 182 4.57 -7.89 -2.50
CA CYS A 182 4.69 -6.89 -1.45
C CYS A 182 5.85 -7.18 -0.49
N ASP A 183 5.99 -8.41 -0.01
CA ASP A 183 7.08 -8.79 0.90
C ASP A 183 8.45 -8.84 0.20
N LEU A 184 8.51 -9.18 -1.10
CA LEU A 184 9.73 -9.10 -1.91
C LEU A 184 10.19 -7.65 -2.11
N LEU A 185 9.27 -6.73 -2.42
CA LEU A 185 9.56 -5.30 -2.53
C LEU A 185 10.01 -4.70 -1.18
N LYS A 186 9.36 -5.11 -0.07
CA LYS A 186 9.70 -4.67 1.30
C LYS A 186 10.98 -5.35 1.86
N SER A 187 11.53 -6.37 1.19
CA SER A 187 12.74 -7.09 1.63
C SER A 187 14.03 -6.27 1.39
N ARG A 188 14.96 -6.30 2.35
CA ARG A 188 16.20 -5.50 2.31
C ARG A 188 17.36 -6.26 1.66
N SER A 189 17.58 -6.06 0.37
CA SER A 189 18.77 -6.58 -0.32
C SER A 189 20.07 -5.93 0.20
N SER A 190 21.17 -6.69 0.24
CA SER A 190 22.50 -6.17 0.65
C SER A 190 23.28 -5.46 -0.47
N ARG A 191 22.63 -5.31 -1.63
CA ARG A 191 23.09 -4.64 -2.85
C ARG A 191 21.87 -4.06 -3.58
N PRO A 192 22.02 -2.99 -4.38
CA PRO A 192 20.97 -2.55 -5.30
C PRO A 192 20.49 -3.70 -6.18
N VAL A 193 19.17 -3.75 -6.42
CA VAL A 193 18.50 -4.72 -7.30
C VAL A 193 17.71 -3.96 -8.36
N ILE A 194 17.63 -4.52 -9.57
CA ILE A 194 16.86 -3.92 -10.66
C ILE A 194 15.40 -4.35 -10.49
N VAL A 195 14.52 -3.41 -10.17
CA VAL A 195 13.07 -3.64 -10.02
C VAL A 195 12.40 -3.56 -11.39
N PRO A 196 11.53 -4.51 -11.80
CA PRO A 196 10.78 -4.42 -13.05
C PRO A 196 9.55 -3.51 -12.89
N ILE A 197 9.80 -2.21 -12.68
CA ILE A 197 8.77 -1.23 -12.30
C ILE A 197 7.60 -1.25 -13.29
N GLY A 198 7.87 -1.24 -14.60
CA GLY A 198 6.85 -1.29 -15.64
C GLY A 198 5.93 -2.50 -15.51
N ALA A 199 6.47 -3.72 -15.55
CA ALA A 199 5.66 -4.94 -15.49
C ALA A 199 4.87 -5.10 -14.18
N LEU A 200 5.36 -4.55 -13.06
CA LEU A 200 4.64 -4.50 -11.79
C LEU A 200 3.53 -3.43 -11.81
N ALA A 201 3.79 -2.27 -12.40
CA ALA A 201 2.79 -1.22 -12.61
C ALA A 201 1.69 -1.68 -13.58
N ASP A 202 2.04 -2.36 -14.67
CA ASP A 202 1.11 -2.89 -15.67
C ASP A 202 0.17 -3.93 -15.05
N PHE A 203 0.69 -4.80 -14.18
CA PHE A 203 -0.13 -5.76 -13.44
C PHE A 203 -1.05 -5.07 -12.42
N ALA A 204 -0.54 -4.12 -11.63
CA ALA A 204 -1.36 -3.33 -10.72
C ALA A 204 -2.45 -2.52 -11.45
N MET A 205 -2.13 -1.96 -12.63
CA MET A 205 -3.07 -1.26 -13.48
C MET A 205 -4.08 -2.21 -14.14
N ALA A 206 -3.74 -3.47 -14.42
CA ALA A 206 -4.71 -4.46 -14.88
C ALA A 206 -5.72 -4.82 -13.78
N LEU A 207 -5.26 -5.00 -12.53
CA LEU A 207 -6.14 -5.17 -11.38
C LEU A 207 -7.02 -3.93 -11.13
N LEU A 208 -6.51 -2.71 -11.33
CA LEU A 208 -7.31 -1.48 -11.26
C LEU A 208 -8.30 -1.28 -12.43
N LYS A 209 -8.03 -1.85 -13.61
CA LYS A 209 -8.92 -1.71 -14.78
C LYS A 209 -10.19 -2.53 -14.65
N CYS A 210 -10.15 -3.64 -13.91
CA CYS A 210 -11.33 -4.44 -13.60
C CYS A 210 -12.44 -3.57 -13.01
N ASN A 211 -13.46 -3.32 -13.83
CA ASN A 211 -14.65 -2.57 -13.48
C ASN A 211 -15.90 -3.34 -13.92
N HIS A 212 -17.08 -2.80 -13.58
CA HIS A 212 -18.37 -3.42 -13.91
C HIS A 212 -18.61 -3.53 -15.44
N GLU A 213 -18.12 -2.56 -16.21
CA GLU A 213 -18.37 -2.42 -17.65
C GLU A 213 -17.60 -3.46 -18.49
N GLU A 214 -16.31 -3.68 -18.20
CA GLU A 214 -15.46 -4.65 -18.92
C GLU A 214 -15.93 -6.10 -18.74
N LEU A 215 -16.56 -6.42 -17.60
CA LEU A 215 -17.06 -7.76 -17.29
C LEU A 215 -18.38 -8.06 -18.02
N GLN A 216 -19.35 -7.15 -17.94
CA GLN A 216 -20.68 -7.31 -18.54
C GLN A 216 -20.68 -7.56 -20.06
N GLY A 217 -19.64 -7.12 -20.77
CA GLY A 217 -19.56 -7.26 -22.23
C GLY A 217 -19.37 -8.67 -22.77
N THR A 218 -19.12 -9.69 -21.93
CA THR A 218 -18.69 -11.03 -22.41
C THR A 218 -19.39 -12.24 -21.78
N THR A 219 -19.98 -12.13 -20.59
CA THR A 219 -20.56 -13.26 -19.85
C THR A 219 -22.08 -13.36 -20.01
N VAL A 220 -22.56 -14.46 -20.58
CA VAL A 220 -24.01 -14.74 -20.74
C VAL A 220 -24.65 -15.30 -19.46
N ASP A 221 -23.85 -15.82 -18.53
CA ASP A 221 -24.33 -16.40 -17.27
C ASP A 221 -24.35 -15.36 -16.13
N LEU A 222 -25.55 -15.12 -15.59
CA LEU A 222 -25.80 -14.26 -14.43
C LEU A 222 -25.11 -14.77 -13.16
N PHE A 223 -24.91 -16.08 -13.01
CA PHE A 223 -24.20 -16.63 -11.85
C PHE A 223 -22.71 -16.26 -11.91
N VAL A 224 -22.05 -16.45 -13.05
CA VAL A 224 -20.66 -16.02 -13.29
C VAL A 224 -20.51 -14.52 -13.02
N SER A 225 -21.38 -13.70 -13.61
CA SER A 225 -21.36 -12.24 -13.38
C SER A 225 -21.54 -11.87 -11.91
N SER A 226 -22.41 -12.58 -11.16
CA SER A 226 -22.55 -12.36 -9.71
C SER A 226 -21.28 -12.68 -8.92
N GLN A 227 -20.49 -13.67 -9.34
CA GLN A 227 -19.20 -13.97 -8.72
C GLN A 227 -18.14 -12.93 -9.06
N GLU A 228 -18.09 -12.46 -10.31
CA GLU A 228 -17.17 -11.40 -10.75
C GLU A 228 -17.37 -10.11 -9.93
N LEU A 229 -18.62 -9.70 -9.69
CA LEU A 229 -18.94 -8.53 -8.87
C LEU A 229 -18.51 -8.69 -7.39
N LEU A 230 -18.60 -9.89 -6.83
CA LEU A 230 -18.10 -10.20 -5.47
C LEU A 230 -16.57 -10.29 -5.37
N VAL A 231 -15.87 -10.20 -6.50
CA VAL A 231 -14.40 -10.28 -6.61
C VAL A 231 -13.77 -8.93 -6.89
N LEU A 232 -14.44 -8.02 -7.61
CA LEU A 232 -13.98 -6.64 -7.87
C LEU A 232 -13.40 -5.92 -6.62
N PRO A 233 -14.10 -5.91 -5.45
CA PRO A 233 -13.54 -5.40 -4.19
C PRO A 233 -12.13 -5.92 -3.86
N LYS A 234 -11.89 -7.22 -4.04
CA LYS A 234 -10.64 -7.89 -3.65
C LYS A 234 -9.51 -7.54 -4.62
N LEU A 235 -9.79 -7.48 -5.92
CA LEU A 235 -8.82 -7.07 -6.93
C LEU A 235 -8.35 -5.62 -6.71
N LEU A 236 -9.28 -4.73 -6.38
CA LEU A 236 -8.99 -3.36 -5.99
C LEU A 236 -8.08 -3.28 -4.76
N HIS A 237 -8.36 -4.07 -3.70
CA HIS A 237 -7.49 -4.14 -2.53
C HIS A 237 -6.08 -4.65 -2.89
N PHE A 238 -5.98 -5.73 -3.67
CA PHE A 238 -4.70 -6.29 -4.12
C PHE A 238 -3.87 -5.30 -4.94
N ALA A 239 -4.53 -4.53 -5.83
CA ALA A 239 -3.88 -3.47 -6.58
C ALA A 239 -3.32 -2.38 -5.66
N CYS A 240 -4.13 -1.94 -4.69
CA CYS A 240 -3.77 -0.91 -3.73
C CYS A 240 -2.61 -1.34 -2.80
N ASP A 241 -2.60 -2.57 -2.29
CA ASP A 241 -1.51 -3.13 -1.49
C ASP A 241 -0.18 -3.14 -2.27
N LEU A 242 -0.23 -3.58 -3.53
CA LEU A 242 0.94 -3.63 -4.41
C LEU A 242 1.43 -2.22 -4.78
N LEU A 243 0.53 -1.28 -5.04
CA LEU A 243 0.87 0.11 -5.34
C LEU A 243 1.47 0.85 -4.14
N GLU A 244 1.01 0.58 -2.92
CA GLU A 244 1.64 1.11 -1.70
C GLU A 244 3.04 0.50 -1.52
N ALA A 245 3.19 -0.81 -1.70
CA ALA A 245 4.49 -1.47 -1.63
C ALA A 245 5.47 -0.94 -2.69
N LEU A 246 5.00 -0.67 -3.91
CA LEU A 246 5.77 -0.01 -4.97
C LEU A 246 6.15 1.42 -4.57
N ALA A 247 5.19 2.25 -4.17
CA ALA A 247 5.44 3.65 -3.78
C ALA A 247 6.54 3.78 -2.71
N LEU A 248 6.46 2.97 -1.66
CA LEU A 248 7.42 2.99 -0.54
C LEU A 248 8.82 2.46 -0.93
N SER A 249 8.89 1.48 -1.84
CA SER A 249 10.14 0.77 -2.17
C SER A 249 10.86 1.35 -3.39
N VAL A 250 10.12 1.97 -4.32
CA VAL A 250 10.59 2.47 -5.62
C VAL A 250 10.61 4.00 -5.67
N GLN A 251 9.76 4.66 -4.86
CA GLN A 251 9.71 6.12 -4.69
C GLN A 251 9.60 6.85 -6.04
N HIS A 252 10.37 7.92 -6.23
CA HIS A 252 10.39 8.78 -7.41
C HIS A 252 10.59 8.05 -8.75
N HIS A 253 11.17 6.83 -8.77
CA HIS A 253 11.25 6.01 -9.99
C HIS A 253 9.87 5.49 -10.47
N PHE A 254 8.82 5.55 -9.64
CA PHE A 254 7.44 5.18 -10.01
C PHE A 254 6.71 6.29 -10.78
N THR A 255 7.22 7.54 -10.73
CA THR A 255 6.61 8.73 -11.36
C THR A 255 6.09 8.52 -12.80
N PRO A 256 6.77 7.81 -13.72
CA PRO A 256 6.29 7.62 -15.09
C PRO A 256 4.91 6.93 -15.20
N HIS A 257 4.55 6.06 -14.25
CA HIS A 257 3.27 5.34 -14.23
C HIS A 257 2.20 6.06 -13.40
N LEU A 258 2.60 7.01 -12.56
CA LEU A 258 1.77 7.68 -11.57
C LEU A 258 0.52 8.37 -12.17
N PRO A 259 0.57 9.08 -13.32
CA PRO A 259 -0.62 9.74 -13.86
C PRO A 259 -1.72 8.74 -14.26
N GLN A 260 -1.34 7.59 -14.81
CA GLN A 260 -2.30 6.57 -15.23
C GLN A 260 -2.90 5.83 -14.03
N VAL A 261 -2.07 5.49 -13.03
CA VAL A 261 -2.53 4.89 -11.77
C VAL A 261 -3.52 5.81 -11.06
N ILE A 262 -3.18 7.10 -10.89
CA ILE A 262 -4.06 8.06 -10.23
C ILE A 262 -5.34 8.31 -11.06
N ALA A 263 -5.30 8.26 -12.40
CA ALA A 263 -6.50 8.36 -13.21
C ALA A 263 -7.50 7.22 -12.91
N TYR A 264 -7.04 5.97 -12.79
CA TYR A 264 -7.89 4.84 -12.41
C TYR A 264 -8.38 4.95 -10.96
N MET A 265 -7.51 5.29 -10.01
CA MET A 265 -7.91 5.49 -8.61
C MET A 265 -8.92 6.64 -8.44
N THR A 266 -8.79 7.70 -9.25
CA THR A 266 -9.75 8.82 -9.27
C THR A 266 -11.09 8.40 -9.88
N TYR A 267 -11.11 7.59 -10.94
CA TYR A 267 -12.34 7.00 -11.47
C TYR A 267 -13.04 6.13 -10.44
N HIS A 268 -12.30 5.31 -9.69
CA HIS A 268 -12.83 4.47 -8.60
C HIS A 268 -13.40 5.30 -7.44
N LEU A 269 -12.74 6.38 -7.01
CA LEU A 269 -13.30 7.30 -6.01
C LEU A 269 -14.59 8.00 -6.45
N GLN A 270 -14.81 8.14 -7.76
CA GLN A 270 -16.04 8.67 -8.34
C GLN A 270 -17.18 7.63 -8.43
N GLN A 271 -16.93 6.34 -8.13
CA GLN A 271 -17.96 5.30 -8.05
C GLN A 271 -18.51 5.15 -6.62
N ASP A 272 -19.65 4.46 -6.49
CA ASP A 272 -20.27 4.09 -5.21
C ASP A 272 -19.59 2.92 -4.49
N LEU A 273 -18.31 3.10 -4.21
CA LEU A 273 -17.51 2.25 -3.35
C LEU A 273 -17.92 2.34 -1.87
N SER A 274 -17.74 1.24 -1.15
CA SER A 274 -17.97 1.18 0.29
C SER A 274 -16.97 2.04 1.07
N PRO A 275 -17.29 2.43 2.32
CA PRO A 275 -16.39 3.21 3.17
C PRO A 275 -14.95 2.65 3.33
N PRO A 276 -14.71 1.34 3.54
CA PRO A 276 -13.35 0.79 3.66
C PRO A 276 -12.59 0.79 2.34
N GLU A 277 -13.23 0.51 1.20
CA GLU A 277 -12.58 0.56 -0.13
C GLU A 277 -12.12 1.99 -0.44
N ARG A 278 -12.98 2.99 -0.19
CA ARG A 278 -12.63 4.41 -0.34
C ARG A 278 -11.47 4.79 0.59
N LEU A 279 -11.40 4.27 1.81
CA LEU A 279 -10.25 4.47 2.72
C LEU A 279 -8.96 3.84 2.18
N HIS A 280 -9.02 2.61 1.67
CA HIS A 280 -7.85 1.90 1.15
C HIS A 280 -7.25 2.64 -0.05
N ILE A 281 -8.09 3.04 -1.03
CA ILE A 281 -7.66 3.87 -2.17
C ILE A 281 -7.00 5.19 -1.69
N ILE A 282 -7.62 5.90 -0.73
CA ILE A 282 -7.09 7.16 -0.19
C ILE A 282 -5.74 6.97 0.52
N THR A 283 -5.55 5.83 1.17
CA THR A 283 -4.28 5.45 1.84
C THR A 283 -3.18 5.18 0.81
N THR A 284 -3.47 4.40 -0.22
CA THR A 284 -2.53 4.16 -1.32
C THR A 284 -2.23 5.43 -2.12
N LEU A 285 -3.22 6.30 -2.37
CA LEU A 285 -3.02 7.62 -3.00
C LEU A 285 -2.08 8.50 -2.18
N HIS A 286 -2.24 8.52 -0.86
CA HIS A 286 -1.33 9.24 0.03
C HIS A 286 0.10 8.69 -0.08
N ALA A 287 0.29 7.37 -0.05
CA ALA A 287 1.60 6.74 -0.21
C ALA A 287 2.23 7.06 -1.58
N LEU A 288 1.47 6.97 -2.67
CA LEU A 288 1.89 7.27 -4.04
C LEU A 288 2.34 8.73 -4.18
N LEU A 289 1.51 9.68 -3.76
CA LEU A 289 1.78 11.12 -3.85
C LEU A 289 2.91 11.58 -2.93
N LEU A 290 3.08 10.97 -1.75
CA LEU A 290 4.14 11.35 -0.80
C LEU A 290 5.53 10.86 -1.22
N ASN A 291 5.63 9.76 -1.97
CA ASN A 291 6.91 9.14 -2.35
C ASN A 291 7.32 9.39 -3.81
N SER A 292 6.50 10.08 -4.59
CA SER A 292 6.73 10.38 -6.03
C SER A 292 6.93 11.87 -6.29
N LEU A 293 7.27 12.25 -7.52
CA LEU A 293 7.31 13.66 -7.94
C LEU A 293 5.88 14.22 -8.16
N PRO A 294 5.69 15.56 -8.12
CA PRO A 294 4.40 16.19 -8.42
C PRO A 294 3.82 15.82 -9.79
N LEU A 295 2.49 15.84 -9.91
CA LEU A 295 1.78 15.47 -11.15
C LEU A 295 1.88 16.62 -12.16
N SER A 296 2.58 16.38 -13.27
CA SER A 296 2.81 17.32 -14.38
C SER A 296 1.62 17.52 -15.34
N SER A 297 0.41 17.11 -14.94
CA SER A 297 -0.82 17.27 -15.73
C SER A 297 -1.85 18.01 -14.91
N PRO A 298 -2.30 19.22 -15.31
CA PRO A 298 -3.21 20.03 -14.48
C PRO A 298 -4.60 19.42 -14.33
N PHE A 299 -5.06 18.62 -15.29
CA PHE A 299 -6.38 17.98 -15.21
C PHE A 299 -6.49 16.97 -14.06
N LEU A 300 -5.37 16.33 -13.66
CA LEU A 300 -5.41 15.19 -12.75
C LEU A 300 -5.49 15.57 -11.27
N PRO A 301 -4.70 16.54 -10.73
CA PRO A 301 -4.93 17.11 -9.40
C PRO A 301 -6.34 17.68 -9.27
N ASN A 302 -6.81 18.43 -10.28
CA ASN A 302 -8.14 19.04 -10.27
C ASN A 302 -9.25 17.97 -10.20
N ARG A 303 -9.20 16.93 -11.04
CA ARG A 303 -10.17 15.81 -10.98
C ARG A 303 -10.10 15.04 -9.65
N LEU A 304 -8.90 14.83 -9.10
CA LEU A 304 -8.73 14.12 -7.84
C LEU A 304 -9.24 14.94 -6.64
N VAL A 305 -8.95 16.24 -6.57
CA VAL A 305 -9.55 17.13 -5.56
C VAL A 305 -11.07 17.11 -5.67
N LYS A 306 -11.64 17.20 -6.88
CA LYS A 306 -13.08 17.08 -7.11
C LYS A 306 -13.65 15.74 -6.60
N ALA A 307 -12.93 14.62 -6.75
CA ALA A 307 -13.36 13.33 -6.22
C ALA A 307 -13.24 13.21 -4.68
N LEU A 308 -12.30 13.93 -4.06
CA LEU A 308 -12.06 13.88 -2.61
C LEU A 308 -12.96 14.83 -1.80
N LEU A 309 -13.45 15.92 -2.40
CA LEU A 309 -14.24 16.93 -1.67
C LEU A 309 -15.56 16.37 -1.08
N PRO A 310 -16.40 15.60 -1.80
CA PRO A 310 -17.61 14.99 -1.22
C PRO A 310 -17.29 14.02 -0.06
N ILE A 311 -16.13 13.36 -0.12
CA ILE A 311 -15.69 12.43 0.92
C ILE A 311 -15.36 13.18 2.22
N LEU A 312 -14.98 14.46 2.14
CA LEU A 312 -14.76 15.33 3.30
C LEU A 312 -16.03 16.02 3.80
N THR A 313 -16.96 16.40 2.93
CA THR A 313 -18.19 17.10 3.38
C THR A 313 -19.14 16.18 4.14
N VAL A 314 -19.19 14.88 3.78
CA VAL A 314 -19.89 13.86 4.58
C VAL A 314 -19.38 13.79 6.04
N VAL A 315 -18.12 14.17 6.31
CA VAL A 315 -17.57 14.24 7.68
C VAL A 315 -18.15 15.39 8.50
N LEU A 316 -18.64 16.46 7.85
CA LEU A 316 -19.29 17.59 8.50
C LEU A 316 -20.77 17.34 8.77
N GLU A 317 -21.43 16.64 7.85
CA GLU A 317 -22.88 16.37 7.91
C GLU A 317 -23.22 15.15 8.77
N SER A 318 -22.41 14.08 8.69
CA SER A 318 -22.73 12.82 9.36
C SER A 318 -22.31 12.82 10.84
N LYS A 319 -23.30 12.72 11.73
CA LYS A 319 -23.13 12.29 13.14
C LYS A 319 -22.86 10.78 13.24
N SER A 320 -22.28 10.19 12.19
CA SER A 320 -22.00 8.77 12.09
C SER A 320 -20.64 8.50 12.73
N GLN A 321 -20.48 7.30 13.28
CA GLN A 321 -19.20 6.81 13.76
C GLN A 321 -18.23 6.71 12.57
N ALA A 322 -17.39 7.72 12.41
CA ALA A 322 -16.47 7.84 11.30
C ALA A 322 -15.20 7.04 11.55
N ASP A 323 -14.56 6.55 10.49
CA ASP A 323 -13.24 5.94 10.61
C ASP A 323 -12.19 7.04 10.80
N ASP A 324 -11.65 7.12 12.03
CA ASP A 324 -10.58 8.02 12.46
C ASP A 324 -9.46 8.16 11.41
N THR A 325 -9.08 7.02 10.82
CA THR A 325 -7.97 6.88 9.88
C THR A 325 -8.24 7.68 8.61
N LYS A 326 -9.49 7.65 8.12
CA LYS A 326 -9.89 8.20 6.83
C LYS A 326 -9.77 9.71 6.75
N ASN A 327 -10.28 10.42 7.75
CA ASN A 327 -10.37 11.88 7.69
C ASN A 327 -8.97 12.51 7.82
N ALA A 328 -8.10 11.90 8.64
CA ALA A 328 -6.71 12.30 8.78
C ALA A 328 -5.88 12.07 7.50
N ILE A 329 -6.07 10.92 6.82
CA ILE A 329 -5.35 10.63 5.56
C ILE A 329 -5.89 11.49 4.40
N THR A 330 -7.20 11.68 4.28
CA THR A 330 -7.77 12.55 3.22
C THR A 330 -7.24 13.99 3.34
N GLY A 331 -7.10 14.51 4.56
CA GLY A 331 -6.44 15.78 4.83
C GLY A 331 -4.94 15.80 4.47
N ASN A 332 -4.21 14.68 4.60
CA ASN A 332 -2.85 14.57 4.08
C ASN A 332 -2.81 14.61 2.54
N VAL A 333 -3.70 13.87 1.86
CA VAL A 333 -3.76 13.84 0.39
C VAL A 333 -3.99 15.24 -0.17
N LEU A 334 -4.96 15.98 0.38
CA LEU A 334 -5.16 17.39 -0.02
C LEU A 334 -3.92 18.24 0.25
N ASN A 335 -3.24 18.10 1.39
CA ASN A 335 -2.02 18.87 1.69
C ASN A 335 -0.91 18.65 0.63
N VAL A 336 -0.75 17.43 0.13
CA VAL A 336 0.22 17.11 -0.93
C VAL A 336 -0.25 17.63 -2.30
N LEU A 337 -1.56 17.58 -2.59
CA LEU A 337 -2.11 18.16 -3.83
C LEU A 337 -2.05 19.69 -3.85
N HIS A 338 -2.21 20.36 -2.70
CA HIS A 338 -2.01 21.81 -2.55
C HIS A 338 -0.55 22.25 -2.77
N ALA A 339 0.42 21.34 -2.61
CA ALA A 339 1.83 21.57 -2.92
C ALA A 339 2.17 21.35 -4.41
N ASN A 340 1.20 20.92 -5.24
CA ASN A 340 1.41 20.78 -6.68
C ASN A 340 1.11 22.11 -7.40
N PRO A 341 2.06 22.70 -8.16
CA PRO A 341 1.82 23.92 -8.94
C PRO A 341 0.77 23.77 -10.04
N GLU A 342 0.46 22.55 -10.48
CA GLU A 342 -0.53 22.27 -11.53
C GLU A 342 -1.99 22.19 -10.99
N LEU A 343 -2.21 22.45 -9.69
CA LEU A 343 -3.57 22.54 -9.14
C LEU A 343 -4.19 23.89 -9.49
N GLY A 344 -5.36 23.88 -10.15
CA GLY A 344 -6.02 25.10 -10.62
C GLY A 344 -6.62 25.94 -9.50
N ASP A 345 -6.58 27.26 -9.63
CA ASP A 345 -6.98 28.22 -8.60
C ASP A 345 -8.39 27.97 -8.03
N VAL A 346 -9.36 27.58 -8.88
CA VAL A 346 -10.74 27.26 -8.49
C VAL A 346 -10.79 26.05 -7.55
N MET A 347 -10.06 24.98 -7.86
CA MET A 347 -9.99 23.79 -6.98
C MET A 347 -9.19 24.07 -5.71
N GLN A 348 -8.07 24.80 -5.82
CA GLN A 348 -7.26 25.24 -4.66
C GLN A 348 -8.08 26.12 -3.71
N SER A 349 -8.87 27.04 -4.25
CA SER A 349 -9.80 27.91 -3.51
C SER A 349 -10.87 27.08 -2.81
N LEU A 350 -11.56 26.20 -3.54
CA LEU A 350 -12.66 25.39 -3.00
C LEU A 350 -12.19 24.39 -1.93
N SER A 351 -11.07 23.69 -2.13
CA SER A 351 -10.54 22.78 -1.11
C SER A 351 -10.01 23.50 0.12
N SER A 352 -9.42 24.69 -0.03
CA SER A 352 -9.07 25.56 1.10
C SER A 352 -10.31 25.98 1.90
N ARG A 353 -11.41 26.37 1.22
CA ARG A 353 -12.69 26.72 1.87
C ARG A 353 -13.28 25.54 2.63
N VAL A 354 -13.28 24.34 2.05
CA VAL A 354 -13.79 23.13 2.73
C VAL A 354 -12.93 22.79 3.96
N LEU A 355 -11.60 22.71 3.83
CA LEU A 355 -10.69 22.43 4.95
C LEU A 355 -10.82 23.47 6.09
N LEU A 356 -10.92 24.75 5.74
CA LEU A 356 -11.13 25.83 6.72
C LEU A 356 -12.51 25.74 7.39
N SER A 357 -13.55 25.38 6.63
CA SER A 357 -14.90 25.13 7.17
C SER A 357 -14.90 23.95 8.15
N MET A 358 -14.17 22.87 7.84
CA MET A 358 -13.96 21.76 8.77
C MET A 358 -13.26 22.22 10.05
N LEU A 359 -12.16 22.99 9.94
CA LEU A 359 -11.40 23.51 11.08
C LEU A 359 -12.26 24.40 12.01
N LEU A 360 -13.18 25.18 11.44
CA LEU A 360 -14.06 26.09 12.18
C LEU A 360 -15.31 25.39 12.77
N ALA A 361 -15.82 24.36 12.11
CA ALA A 361 -16.97 23.58 12.58
C ALA A 361 -16.59 22.54 13.64
N LEU A 362 -15.42 21.90 13.52
CA LEU A 362 -14.99 20.78 14.37
C LEU A 362 -15.02 21.06 15.90
N PRO A 363 -14.70 22.26 16.41
CA PRO A 363 -14.88 22.60 17.83
C PRO A 363 -16.33 22.57 18.33
N GLN A 364 -17.31 22.72 17.43
CA GLN A 364 -18.75 22.67 17.76
C GLN A 364 -19.30 21.24 17.72
N VAL A 365 -18.57 20.30 17.10
CA VAL A 365 -18.95 18.88 17.01
C VAL A 365 -18.46 18.15 18.27
N PRO A 366 -19.36 17.52 19.05
CA PRO A 366 -18.97 16.70 20.20
C PRO A 366 -17.98 15.59 19.80
N PRO A 367 -16.86 15.39 20.52
CA PRO A 367 -15.87 14.35 20.16
C PRO A 367 -16.49 12.96 20.00
N SER A 368 -17.46 12.60 20.85
CA SER A 368 -18.16 11.32 20.86
C SER A 368 -19.15 11.12 19.70
N SER A 369 -19.46 12.14 18.89
CA SER A 369 -20.26 11.97 17.66
C SER A 369 -19.42 11.73 16.41
N LEU A 370 -18.09 11.82 16.51
CA LEU A 370 -17.16 11.42 15.44
C LEU A 370 -16.62 10.01 15.69
N SER A 371 -16.19 9.73 16.93
CA SER A 371 -15.46 8.52 17.27
C SER A 371 -15.61 8.12 18.74
N PRO A 372 -15.54 6.82 19.09
CA PRO A 372 -15.35 6.38 20.46
C PRO A 372 -13.97 6.79 21.03
N ASP A 373 -12.94 7.03 20.21
CA ASP A 373 -11.66 7.57 20.68
C ASP A 373 -11.74 9.10 20.79
N ILE A 374 -11.93 9.61 22.01
CA ILE A 374 -11.91 11.05 22.30
C ILE A 374 -10.59 11.72 21.85
N SER A 375 -9.48 10.97 21.79
CA SER A 375 -8.21 11.51 21.30
C SER A 375 -8.20 11.72 19.77
N PHE A 376 -9.09 11.06 19.01
CA PHE A 376 -9.23 11.30 17.57
C PHE A 376 -9.66 12.71 17.24
N HIS A 377 -10.68 13.28 17.91
CA HIS A 377 -11.12 14.66 17.68
C HIS A 377 -9.94 15.64 17.77
N ARG A 378 -9.07 15.47 18.78
CA ARG A 378 -7.84 16.27 18.95
C ARG A 378 -6.77 15.99 17.88
N LYS A 379 -6.59 14.73 17.44
CA LYS A 379 -5.69 14.38 16.33
C LYS A 379 -6.16 15.03 15.02
N LEU A 380 -7.45 14.93 14.72
CA LEU A 380 -8.07 15.51 13.52
C LEU A 380 -8.01 17.03 13.54
N TYR A 381 -8.34 17.67 14.67
CA TYR A 381 -8.28 19.12 14.81
C TYR A 381 -6.86 19.63 14.53
N ARG A 382 -5.85 19.10 15.21
CA ARG A 382 -4.44 19.48 14.99
C ARG A 382 -3.95 19.18 13.57
N LYS A 383 -4.49 18.14 12.92
CA LYS A 383 -4.16 17.79 11.53
C LYS A 383 -4.78 18.79 10.55
N LEU A 384 -6.05 19.15 10.71
CA LEU A 384 -6.71 20.20 9.91
C LEU A 384 -6.09 21.58 10.18
N GLU A 385 -5.79 21.89 11.44
CA GLU A 385 -5.14 23.12 11.90
C GLU A 385 -3.77 23.28 11.23
N LYS A 386 -2.91 22.25 11.32
CA LYS A 386 -1.63 22.24 10.60
C LYS A 386 -1.83 22.34 9.09
N THR A 387 -2.72 21.56 8.48
CA THR A 387 -2.89 21.60 7.02
C THR A 387 -3.42 22.95 6.53
N CYS A 388 -4.34 23.59 7.24
CA CYS A 388 -4.77 24.96 6.91
C CYS A 388 -3.64 25.98 7.08
N ALA A 389 -2.74 25.79 8.06
CA ALA A 389 -1.55 26.62 8.25
C ALA A 389 -0.49 26.39 7.16
N ASP A 390 -0.16 25.13 6.83
CA ASP A 390 0.75 24.73 5.75
C ASP A 390 0.30 25.36 4.42
N ILE A 391 -0.99 25.23 4.06
CA ILE A 391 -1.55 25.80 2.82
C ILE A 391 -1.54 27.35 2.89
N SER A 392 -1.83 27.95 4.05
CA SER A 392 -1.82 29.42 4.24
C SER A 392 -0.43 30.07 4.21
N VAL A 393 0.66 29.30 4.07
CA VAL A 393 2.00 29.82 3.77
C VAL A 393 2.20 30.11 2.27
N GLY A 394 1.34 29.58 1.40
CA GLY A 394 1.40 29.79 -0.05
C GLY A 394 1.13 31.25 -0.48
N THR A 395 1.71 31.66 -1.60
CA THR A 395 1.59 33.03 -2.16
C THR A 395 0.33 33.29 -2.97
N SER A 396 -0.59 32.31 -3.07
CA SER A 396 -1.88 32.46 -3.75
C SER A 396 -2.75 33.51 -3.02
N SER A 397 -3.36 34.42 -3.78
CA SER A 397 -4.12 35.57 -3.26
C SER A 397 -5.19 35.15 -2.26
N THR A 398 -5.93 34.08 -2.60
CA THR A 398 -6.98 33.45 -1.80
C THR A 398 -6.53 33.12 -0.37
N MET A 399 -5.27 32.72 -0.17
CA MET A 399 -4.74 32.31 1.13
C MET A 399 -4.52 33.48 2.10
N SER A 400 -4.24 34.68 1.59
CA SER A 400 -4.04 35.86 2.44
C SER A 400 -5.26 36.18 3.31
N ARG A 401 -6.46 35.80 2.83
CA ARG A 401 -7.74 35.95 3.55
C ARG A 401 -8.07 34.79 4.51
N SER A 402 -7.49 33.60 4.35
CA SER A 402 -7.64 32.51 5.34
C SER A 402 -6.74 32.72 6.56
N VAL A 403 -5.58 33.37 6.41
CA VAL A 403 -4.61 33.60 7.50
C VAL A 403 -5.25 34.14 8.79
N PRO A 404 -6.13 35.18 8.79
CA PRO A 404 -6.79 35.63 10.03
C PRO A 404 -7.74 34.59 10.67
N MET A 405 -8.37 33.74 9.86
CA MET A 405 -9.29 32.70 10.33
C MET A 405 -8.50 31.50 10.90
N VAL A 406 -7.40 31.11 10.25
CA VAL A 406 -6.46 30.10 10.74
C VAL A 406 -5.74 30.60 11.99
N ALA A 407 -5.33 31.87 12.05
CA ALA A 407 -4.77 32.49 13.25
C ALA A 407 -5.79 32.50 14.41
N LYS A 408 -7.06 32.80 14.15
CA LYS A 408 -8.11 32.72 15.18
C LYS A 408 -8.38 31.28 15.65
N ALA A 409 -8.27 30.28 14.77
CA ALA A 409 -8.44 28.87 15.12
C ALA A 409 -7.24 28.32 15.92
N THR A 410 -6.01 28.62 15.52
CA THR A 410 -4.76 28.20 16.19
C THR A 410 -4.54 28.87 17.55
N LEU A 411 -4.96 30.14 17.71
CA LEU A 411 -4.96 30.86 19.00
C LEU A 411 -6.06 30.38 19.97
N SER A 412 -6.83 29.35 19.59
CA SER A 412 -7.73 28.61 20.49
C SER A 412 -6.93 27.86 21.57
N PRO A 413 -7.43 27.69 22.80
CA PRO A 413 -6.77 26.92 23.86
C PRO A 413 -6.55 25.42 23.56
N TYR A 414 -6.94 24.94 22.37
CA TYR A 414 -6.68 23.58 21.88
C TYR A 414 -5.50 23.47 20.90
N GLY A 415 -4.97 24.60 20.42
CA GLY A 415 -3.89 24.66 19.44
C GLY A 415 -2.56 24.08 19.93
N THR A 416 -1.54 24.17 19.08
CA THR A 416 -0.18 23.72 19.41
C THR A 416 0.87 24.77 19.08
N ASP A 417 1.85 24.93 19.97
CA ASP A 417 2.95 25.91 19.93
C ASP A 417 3.67 25.97 18.56
N THR A 418 3.78 24.83 17.87
CA THR A 418 4.35 24.73 16.51
C THR A 418 3.62 25.59 15.48
N ASN A 419 2.31 25.79 15.64
CA ASN A 419 1.49 26.56 14.71
C ASN A 419 1.56 28.05 15.04
N GLN A 420 1.75 28.41 16.33
CA GLN A 420 2.10 29.76 16.73
C GLN A 420 3.42 30.19 16.07
N GLU A 421 4.47 29.33 16.04
CA GLU A 421 5.71 29.71 15.35
C GLU A 421 5.51 29.92 13.83
N THR A 422 4.68 29.10 13.17
CA THR A 422 4.31 29.31 11.76
C THR A 422 3.60 30.64 11.55
N ILE A 423 2.69 31.03 12.44
CA ILE A 423 1.97 32.31 12.37
C ILE A 423 2.86 33.50 12.72
N GLU A 424 3.77 33.36 13.68
CA GLU A 424 4.82 34.35 13.95
C GLU A 424 5.75 34.52 12.74
N ARG A 425 6.05 33.48 11.98
CA ARG A 425 6.80 33.59 10.71
C ARG A 425 6.00 34.28 9.60
N LEU A 426 4.66 34.21 9.63
CA LEU A 426 3.77 34.93 8.69
C LEU A 426 3.59 36.41 9.06
N LEU A 427 3.38 36.71 10.36
CA LEU A 427 3.16 38.05 10.91
C LEU A 427 4.46 38.85 11.12
N HIS A 428 5.53 38.17 11.48
CA HIS A 428 6.87 38.72 11.72
C HIS A 428 7.93 38.00 10.82
N PRO A 429 7.77 38.09 9.49
CA PRO A 429 8.70 37.47 8.55
C PRO A 429 10.08 38.11 8.71
N ARG A 430 11.10 37.29 9.02
CA ARG A 430 12.48 37.74 9.29
C ARG A 430 13.27 38.12 8.02
N LEU A 431 12.57 38.57 6.98
CA LEU A 431 13.11 38.96 5.68
C LEU A 431 12.76 40.42 5.37
N PRO A 432 13.67 41.23 4.79
CA PRO A 432 13.40 42.63 4.47
C PRO A 432 12.16 42.81 3.55
N PRO A 433 11.30 43.81 3.77
CA PRO A 433 10.08 44.00 2.98
C PRO A 433 10.29 44.20 1.46
N LEU A 434 11.50 44.61 1.05
CA LEU A 434 11.82 45.09 -0.30
C LEU A 434 11.94 43.99 -1.38
N LEU A 435 11.78 42.71 -1.02
CA LEU A 435 11.81 41.57 -1.95
C LEU A 435 10.47 40.83 -2.05
N ARG A 436 9.37 41.44 -1.62
CA ARG A 436 8.02 40.90 -1.80
C ARG A 436 7.29 41.59 -2.94
N THR A 437 6.87 40.81 -3.94
CA THR A 437 5.68 41.15 -4.71
C THR A 437 4.52 41.33 -3.72
N GLN A 438 3.76 42.41 -3.86
CA GLN A 438 2.49 42.50 -3.14
C GLN A 438 1.55 41.44 -3.74
N PRO A 439 0.82 40.66 -2.93
CA PRO A 439 -0.22 39.78 -3.47
C PRO A 439 -1.26 40.66 -4.17
N HIS A 440 -1.62 40.30 -5.41
CA HIS A 440 -2.60 41.07 -6.18
C HIS A 440 -3.94 41.10 -5.44
N ILE A 441 -4.46 42.30 -5.24
CA ILE A 441 -5.65 42.60 -4.41
C ILE A 441 -6.97 42.26 -5.15
N GLU A 442 -6.89 41.70 -6.35
CA GLU A 442 -7.98 41.62 -7.34
C GLU A 442 -8.42 40.17 -7.67
N SER A 443 -8.39 39.25 -6.70
CA SER A 443 -9.10 37.96 -6.79
C SER A 443 -9.52 37.51 -5.39
N PHE A 444 -10.76 37.81 -5.00
CA PHE A 444 -11.12 37.82 -3.58
C PHE A 444 -12.59 37.49 -3.30
N VAL A 445 -12.79 36.39 -2.58
CA VAL A 445 -14.10 35.84 -2.20
C VAL A 445 -14.02 35.30 -0.77
N LEU A 446 -14.92 35.76 0.11
CA LEU A 446 -15.20 35.11 1.39
C LEU A 446 -16.70 34.86 1.61
N SER A 447 -17.56 35.53 0.84
CA SER A 447 -19.01 35.36 0.84
C SER A 447 -19.50 34.79 -0.50
N ARG A 448 -20.63 34.07 -0.52
CA ARG A 448 -21.27 33.60 -1.77
C ARG A 448 -21.51 34.72 -2.79
N LYS A 449 -21.66 35.96 -2.33
CA LYS A 449 -21.90 37.15 -3.17
C LYS A 449 -20.67 37.61 -3.96
N GLU A 450 -19.48 37.18 -3.55
CA GLU A 450 -18.22 37.42 -4.28
C GLU A 450 -17.85 36.21 -5.17
N GLU A 451 -18.48 35.04 -4.98
CA GLU A 451 -18.07 33.76 -5.59
C GLU A 451 -18.00 33.86 -7.11
N SER A 452 -16.88 33.41 -7.69
CA SER A 452 -16.72 33.46 -9.15
C SER A 452 -17.76 32.53 -9.79
N LYS A 453 -18.21 32.87 -11.01
CA LYS A 453 -19.18 32.02 -11.71
C LYS A 453 -18.69 30.57 -11.83
N GLU A 454 -17.40 30.39 -12.13
CA GLU A 454 -16.76 29.08 -12.24
C GLU A 454 -16.66 28.35 -10.89
N GLU A 455 -16.40 29.06 -9.79
CA GLU A 455 -16.46 28.48 -8.44
C GLU A 455 -17.87 28.03 -8.08
N ALA A 456 -18.89 28.86 -8.38
CA ALA A 456 -20.28 28.56 -8.10
C ALA A 456 -20.79 27.36 -8.93
N GLU A 457 -20.42 27.28 -10.21
CA GLU A 457 -20.71 26.14 -11.09
C GLU A 457 -19.99 24.88 -10.60
N ALA A 458 -18.69 24.93 -10.31
CA ALA A 458 -17.94 23.79 -9.78
C ALA A 458 -18.45 23.30 -8.41
N ARG A 459 -18.91 24.22 -7.55
CA ARG A 459 -19.55 23.92 -6.26
C ARG A 459 -20.92 23.26 -6.45
N ALA A 460 -21.70 23.68 -7.45
CA ALA A 460 -22.98 23.06 -7.79
C ALA A 460 -22.81 21.65 -8.38
N GLU A 461 -21.84 21.46 -9.28
CA GLU A 461 -21.49 20.13 -9.83
C GLU A 461 -21.01 19.13 -8.77
N LEU A 462 -20.54 19.61 -7.61
CA LEU A 462 -20.13 18.80 -6.46
C LEU A 462 -21.27 18.49 -5.48
N GLY A 463 -22.49 18.96 -5.74
CA GLY A 463 -23.62 18.84 -4.81
C GLY A 463 -23.49 19.71 -3.55
N LEU A 464 -22.53 20.66 -3.53
CA LEU A 464 -22.26 21.54 -2.38
C LEU A 464 -23.16 22.79 -2.41
N THR A 465 -24.42 22.59 -2.77
CA THR A 465 -25.52 23.55 -2.68
C THR A 465 -26.23 23.35 -1.35
N VAL A 466 -25.95 24.21 -0.37
CA VAL A 466 -26.79 24.34 0.81
C VAL A 466 -28.04 25.11 0.42
N ASP A 467 -29.21 24.49 0.63
CA ASP A 467 -30.53 25.02 0.29
C ASP A 467 -30.70 26.48 0.74
N GLU A 468 -30.83 27.39 -0.22
CA GLU A 468 -30.86 28.83 0.08
C GLU A 468 -32.17 29.26 0.76
N GLU A 469 -33.24 28.45 0.65
CA GLU A 469 -34.51 28.65 1.36
C GLU A 469 -34.33 28.65 2.89
N MET A 470 -33.35 27.92 3.43
CA MET A 470 -33.00 27.97 4.86
C MET A 470 -32.20 29.22 5.26
N ALA A 471 -31.65 29.96 4.30
CA ALA A 471 -30.84 31.16 4.57
C ALA A 471 -31.65 32.46 4.52
N SER A 472 -32.80 32.47 3.82
CA SER A 472 -33.69 33.64 3.72
C SER A 472 -34.37 34.04 5.03
N ASP A 473 -34.56 33.11 5.96
CA ASP A 473 -35.25 33.34 7.24
C ASP A 473 -34.35 33.94 8.34
N ILE A 474 -33.08 34.24 8.05
CA ILE A 474 -32.24 35.07 8.92
C ILE A 474 -32.63 36.54 8.67
N PRO A 475 -33.35 37.23 9.58
CA PRO A 475 -33.75 38.61 9.34
C PRO A 475 -32.51 39.48 9.17
N ALA A 476 -32.44 40.22 8.05
CA ALA A 476 -31.33 41.08 7.74
C ALA A 476 -31.05 42.04 8.93
N PRO A 477 -29.78 42.19 9.37
CA PRO A 477 -29.44 42.96 10.56
C PRO A 477 -29.99 44.38 10.41
N SER A 478 -30.96 44.74 11.25
CA SER A 478 -31.81 45.91 11.03
C SER A 478 -30.96 47.17 10.97
N SER A 479 -30.89 47.77 9.78
CA SER A 479 -30.18 49.04 9.58
C SER A 479 -30.73 50.06 10.58
N MET A 480 -29.86 50.61 11.43
CA MET A 480 -30.26 51.46 12.56
C MET A 480 -30.69 52.86 12.08
N THR A 481 -31.86 52.92 11.44
CA THR A 481 -32.59 54.16 11.23
C THR A 481 -33.08 54.66 12.58
N MET A 482 -32.44 55.72 13.10
CA MET A 482 -32.88 56.45 14.28
C MET A 482 -34.29 57.02 14.05
N GLN A 483 -35.32 56.33 14.56
CA GLN A 483 -36.71 56.81 14.52
C GLN A 483 -37.33 56.79 15.92
N GLY A 484 -37.99 57.90 16.27
CA GLY A 484 -38.44 58.17 17.63
C GLY A 484 -39.58 57.25 18.08
N GLN A 485 -39.41 56.65 19.25
CA GLN A 485 -40.36 55.68 19.81
C GLN A 485 -41.53 56.40 20.50
N GLN A 486 -42.69 56.49 19.83
CA GLN A 486 -43.96 56.82 20.49
C GLN A 486 -44.64 55.55 21.01
N SER A 487 -45.06 55.59 22.27
CA SER A 487 -45.69 54.46 22.95
C SER A 487 -47.16 54.28 22.56
N SER A 488 -47.59 53.03 22.36
CA SER A 488 -48.99 52.64 22.48
C SER A 488 -49.09 51.30 23.23
N VAL A 489 -50.19 51.09 23.95
CA VAL A 489 -50.39 49.93 24.85
C VAL A 489 -51.48 49.03 24.28
N GLY A 490 -51.22 47.73 24.21
CA GLY A 490 -52.16 46.70 23.74
C GLY A 490 -52.39 45.61 24.79
N VAL A 491 -53.62 45.10 24.89
CA VAL A 491 -54.09 44.17 25.93
C VAL A 491 -54.05 42.71 25.44
N PRO A 492 -53.69 41.72 26.29
CA PRO A 492 -53.58 40.31 25.89
C PRO A 492 -54.92 39.56 25.84
N ALA A 493 -55.00 38.55 24.96
CA ALA A 493 -56.10 37.60 24.80
C ALA A 493 -55.52 36.20 24.41
N PRO A 494 -56.28 35.09 24.53
CA PRO A 494 -55.75 33.90 25.22
C PRO A 494 -55.32 32.71 24.34
N ALA A 495 -54.58 31.79 24.96
CA ALA A 495 -54.03 30.58 24.34
C ALA A 495 -55.03 29.39 24.27
N PRO A 496 -54.96 28.53 23.24
CA PRO A 496 -55.69 27.27 23.18
C PRO A 496 -54.84 26.02 23.54
N ALA A 497 -55.47 25.13 24.31
CA ALA A 497 -55.33 23.66 24.37
C ALA A 497 -53.97 22.97 24.07
N ALA A 498 -53.43 22.29 25.08
CA ALA A 498 -52.37 21.29 24.92
C ALA A 498 -52.83 20.02 24.17
N TRP A 499 -51.89 19.36 23.49
CA TRP A 499 -52.03 17.98 23.00
C TRP A 499 -50.93 17.10 23.59
N GLN A 500 -51.29 15.95 24.14
CA GLN A 500 -50.37 14.94 24.69
C GLN A 500 -50.12 13.83 23.67
N PRO A 501 -48.85 13.43 23.42
CA PRO A 501 -48.55 12.11 22.89
C PRO A 501 -48.79 11.04 23.97
N GLN A 502 -49.48 9.95 23.63
CA GLN A 502 -49.70 8.84 24.56
C GLN A 502 -48.47 7.92 24.66
N ALA A 503 -48.29 7.28 25.82
CA ALA A 503 -47.26 6.28 26.03
C ALA A 503 -47.68 4.92 25.43
N PHE A 504 -46.76 4.25 24.73
CA PHE A 504 -46.95 2.87 24.26
C PHE A 504 -46.45 1.85 25.30
N THR A 505 -47.25 0.81 25.54
CA THR A 505 -46.97 -0.29 26.47
C THR A 505 -46.40 -1.52 25.75
N PRO A 506 -45.34 -2.20 26.28
CA PRO A 506 -44.78 -3.40 25.67
C PRO A 506 -45.29 -4.71 26.34
N VAL A 507 -46.06 -5.55 25.64
CA VAL A 507 -46.52 -6.87 26.13
C VAL A 507 -46.62 -7.90 24.98
N HIS A 508 -46.31 -9.17 25.30
CA HIS A 508 -46.26 -10.38 24.45
C HIS A 508 -45.08 -10.44 23.46
N ASN A 509 -44.14 -11.40 23.47
CA ASN A 509 -44.04 -12.80 23.98
C ASN A 509 -44.81 -13.84 23.12
N ILE A 510 -44.34 -15.11 23.11
CA ILE A 510 -44.59 -16.21 22.13
C ILE A 510 -43.54 -16.19 20.98
N THR A 511 -42.81 -17.26 20.63
CA THR A 511 -42.67 -18.61 21.23
C THR A 511 -41.32 -19.24 20.86
N GLN A 512 -40.75 -20.08 21.73
CA GLN A 512 -39.62 -20.97 21.38
C GLN A 512 -40.11 -22.18 20.58
N GLN A 513 -39.47 -22.51 19.46
CA GLN A 513 -39.75 -23.75 18.74
C GLN A 513 -38.48 -24.61 18.65
N GLN A 514 -38.54 -25.79 19.28
CA GLN A 514 -37.50 -26.81 19.17
C GLN A 514 -37.57 -27.44 17.78
N THR A 515 -36.45 -27.48 17.05
CA THR A 515 -36.29 -28.38 15.89
C THR A 515 -35.66 -29.68 16.35
N SER A 516 -36.40 -30.77 16.21
CA SER A 516 -36.01 -32.12 16.64
C SER A 516 -34.98 -32.76 15.72
N GLU A 517 -34.06 -33.52 16.31
CA GLU A 517 -33.16 -34.42 15.58
C GLU A 517 -33.97 -35.36 14.66
N SER A 518 -33.46 -35.60 13.45
CA SER A 518 -34.10 -36.50 12.48
C SER A 518 -33.03 -37.36 11.81
N THR A 519 -32.85 -38.58 12.33
CA THR A 519 -31.88 -39.55 11.81
C THR A 519 -32.39 -40.18 10.51
N SER A 520 -31.92 -39.69 9.37
CA SER A 520 -32.19 -40.27 8.06
C SER A 520 -30.97 -41.03 7.51
N SER A 521 -30.97 -42.36 7.65
CA SER A 521 -29.98 -43.23 7.02
C SER A 521 -30.21 -43.33 5.51
N LEU A 522 -29.16 -43.10 4.70
CA LEU A 522 -29.16 -43.41 3.27
C LEU A 522 -27.97 -44.29 2.89
N ALA A 523 -28.13 -45.05 1.80
CA ALA A 523 -27.31 -46.20 1.48
C ALA A 523 -25.94 -45.82 0.85
N VAL A 524 -24.95 -46.68 1.11
CA VAL A 524 -23.64 -46.62 0.44
C VAL A 524 -23.78 -47.15 -0.99
N ALA A 525 -23.34 -46.36 -1.96
CA ALA A 525 -23.06 -46.79 -3.32
C ALA A 525 -21.58 -46.49 -3.64
N PRO A 526 -20.86 -47.35 -4.38
CA PRO A 526 -19.43 -47.19 -4.61
C PRO A 526 -19.13 -46.09 -5.63
N VAL A 527 -18.40 -45.06 -5.22
CA VAL A 527 -17.77 -44.09 -6.13
C VAL A 527 -16.47 -44.71 -6.66
N ALA A 528 -16.29 -44.69 -7.98
CA ALA A 528 -15.07 -45.18 -8.62
C ALA A 528 -13.96 -44.11 -8.60
N ASP A 529 -12.71 -44.53 -8.44
CA ASP A 529 -11.54 -43.64 -8.53
C ASP A 529 -11.44 -42.97 -9.91
N GLN A 530 -11.47 -41.64 -9.92
CA GLN A 530 -10.92 -40.82 -11.00
C GLN A 530 -10.00 -39.75 -10.40
N SER A 531 -8.71 -40.10 -10.33
CA SER A 531 -7.63 -39.21 -9.90
C SER A 531 -7.31 -38.18 -10.97
N THR A 532 -8.17 -37.17 -11.13
CA THR A 532 -7.89 -36.00 -11.97
C THR A 532 -6.88 -35.09 -11.27
N GLN A 533 -5.59 -35.23 -11.60
CA GLN A 533 -4.58 -34.30 -11.08
C GLN A 533 -4.80 -32.88 -11.65
N PRO A 534 -4.80 -31.82 -10.83
CA PRO A 534 -4.72 -30.46 -11.33
C PRO A 534 -3.33 -30.19 -11.94
N PRO A 535 -3.21 -29.34 -12.98
CA PRO A 535 -1.94 -29.07 -13.63
C PRO A 535 -0.98 -28.27 -12.72
N SER A 536 0.17 -28.87 -12.38
CA SER A 536 1.21 -28.28 -11.54
C SER A 536 2.04 -27.22 -12.27
N SER A 537 1.45 -26.04 -12.50
CA SER A 537 2.06 -24.92 -13.23
C SER A 537 3.43 -24.43 -12.69
N TRP A 538 3.77 -24.78 -11.45
CA TRP A 538 5.03 -24.41 -10.80
C TRP A 538 6.25 -25.29 -11.17
N ASP A 539 6.08 -26.46 -11.81
CA ASP A 539 7.18 -27.41 -12.07
C ASP A 539 8.30 -26.87 -12.99
N VAL A 540 8.05 -25.76 -13.70
CA VAL A 540 9.06 -25.06 -14.51
C VAL A 540 10.09 -24.34 -13.62
N ALA A 541 9.68 -23.77 -12.48
CA ALA A 541 10.58 -23.03 -11.58
C ALA A 541 11.59 -23.94 -10.86
N SER A 542 11.18 -25.19 -10.58
CA SER A 542 12.00 -26.21 -9.92
C SER A 542 13.23 -26.67 -10.72
N LYS A 543 13.33 -26.30 -12.01
CA LYS A 543 14.37 -26.79 -12.95
C LYS A 543 15.56 -25.83 -13.15
N ILE A 544 15.69 -24.78 -12.35
CA ILE A 544 16.86 -23.88 -12.42
C ILE A 544 18.12 -24.61 -11.91
N LEU A 545 19.02 -24.93 -12.85
CA LEU A 545 20.15 -25.82 -12.65
C LEU A 545 21.24 -25.20 -11.76
N ILE A 546 21.42 -25.69 -10.54
CA ILE A 546 22.60 -25.37 -9.72
C ILE A 546 23.80 -26.18 -10.24
N VAL A 547 24.59 -25.57 -11.13
CA VAL A 547 25.87 -26.14 -11.58
C VAL A 547 26.87 -26.14 -10.40
N PRO A 548 27.40 -27.29 -9.97
CA PRO A 548 28.45 -27.33 -8.95
C PRO A 548 29.78 -26.87 -9.55
N ALA A 549 30.43 -25.89 -8.91
CA ALA A 549 31.73 -25.39 -9.36
C ALA A 549 32.85 -26.39 -9.02
N THR A 550 33.49 -26.95 -10.05
CA THR A 550 34.68 -27.80 -9.92
C THR A 550 35.93 -26.98 -9.56
N PRO A 551 36.77 -27.43 -8.61
CA PRO A 551 38.02 -26.74 -8.28
C PRO A 551 39.11 -27.05 -9.31
N LEU A 552 39.72 -26.02 -9.89
CA LEU A 552 40.91 -26.15 -10.74
C LEU A 552 42.16 -26.41 -9.88
N SER A 553 42.80 -27.57 -10.06
CA SER A 553 44.09 -27.88 -9.44
C SER A 553 45.24 -27.18 -10.18
N SER A 554 46.11 -26.48 -9.45
CA SER A 554 47.34 -25.90 -10.00
C SER A 554 48.49 -26.89 -9.95
N SER A 555 49.15 -27.13 -11.09
CA SER A 555 50.48 -27.75 -11.16
C SER A 555 51.41 -26.87 -11.99
N ARG A 556 52.68 -26.82 -11.58
CA ARG A 556 53.75 -25.94 -12.10
C ARG A 556 55.05 -26.74 -12.08
N LEU A 557 55.87 -26.61 -13.13
CA LEU A 557 57.34 -26.78 -13.28
C LEU A 557 57.61 -26.59 -14.81
N GLN A 558 58.53 -25.72 -15.27
CA GLN A 558 59.97 -25.95 -15.51
C GLN A 558 60.26 -27.20 -16.37
N GLU A 559 61.04 -27.18 -17.48
CA GLU A 559 61.67 -26.08 -18.28
C GLU A 559 61.95 -26.63 -19.72
N THR A 560 62.86 -26.21 -20.64
CA THR A 560 64.14 -25.45 -20.64
C THR A 560 64.52 -25.00 -22.08
N SER A 561 65.54 -24.13 -22.24
CA SER A 561 66.47 -23.97 -23.40
C SER A 561 66.03 -23.38 -24.77
N SER A 562 66.92 -22.56 -25.33
CA SER A 562 66.95 -21.93 -26.68
C SER A 562 67.96 -22.67 -27.61
N PRO A 563 68.36 -22.19 -28.84
CA PRO A 563 67.88 -21.08 -29.70
C PRO A 563 67.76 -21.42 -31.23
N SER A 564 67.59 -20.38 -32.07
CA SER A 564 68.18 -20.19 -33.43
C SER A 564 67.37 -20.34 -34.75
N VAL A 565 67.42 -19.24 -35.53
CA VAL A 565 67.53 -19.11 -37.01
C VAL A 565 66.32 -19.36 -37.95
N ILE A 566 65.72 -18.24 -38.38
CA ILE A 566 65.40 -17.81 -39.78
C ILE A 566 65.17 -18.88 -40.86
N THR A 567 63.99 -18.87 -41.53
CA THR A 567 63.81 -18.60 -43.00
C THR A 567 62.32 -18.52 -43.39
N HIS A 568 62.07 -17.82 -44.51
CA HIS A 568 60.81 -17.39 -45.15
C HIS A 568 59.61 -18.36 -45.35
N ASN A 569 58.43 -17.74 -45.25
CA ASN A 569 57.27 -17.76 -46.17
C ASN A 569 56.07 -18.75 -46.03
N HIS A 570 54.90 -18.14 -46.25
CA HIS A 570 53.69 -18.62 -46.94
C HIS A 570 52.53 -19.32 -46.17
N THR A 571 51.61 -18.47 -45.68
CA THR A 571 50.18 -18.48 -46.07
C THR A 571 49.14 -19.28 -45.26
N GLN A 572 47.99 -18.62 -45.08
CA GLN A 572 46.66 -19.11 -44.65
C GLN A 572 46.47 -19.62 -43.21
N THR A 573 46.03 -18.70 -42.34
CA THR A 573 44.84 -18.98 -41.51
C THR A 573 43.88 -17.79 -41.55
N ARG A 574 42.62 -18.08 -41.89
CA ARG A 574 41.48 -17.17 -41.99
C ARG A 574 41.11 -16.64 -40.60
N ALA A 575 41.20 -15.33 -40.40
CA ALA A 575 40.49 -14.63 -39.34
C ALA A 575 39.29 -13.91 -39.97
N GLU A 576 38.11 -14.02 -39.36
CA GLU A 576 36.96 -13.18 -39.71
C GLU A 576 36.87 -11.97 -38.76
N PRO A 577 36.40 -10.82 -39.24
CA PRO A 577 36.75 -9.53 -38.66
C PRO A 577 35.92 -9.20 -37.40
N ALA A 578 36.54 -8.47 -36.48
CA ALA A 578 35.79 -7.65 -35.54
C ALA A 578 35.07 -6.53 -36.31
N ALA A 579 33.81 -6.28 -36.00
CA ALA A 579 33.09 -5.12 -36.52
C ALA A 579 33.61 -3.85 -35.86
N THR A 580 34.43 -3.09 -36.58
CA THR A 580 34.83 -1.74 -36.16
C THR A 580 33.62 -0.82 -36.34
N GLU A 581 33.06 -0.29 -35.26
CA GLU A 581 32.02 0.73 -35.36
C GLU A 581 32.63 2.03 -35.93
N GLU A 582 32.07 2.46 -37.07
CA GLU A 582 32.58 3.58 -37.85
C GLU A 582 32.11 4.90 -37.23
N LEU A 583 33.06 5.71 -36.73
CA LEU A 583 32.76 7.01 -36.16
C LEU A 583 32.27 7.96 -37.28
N PRO A 584 31.16 8.69 -37.09
CA PRO A 584 30.66 9.60 -38.10
C PRO A 584 31.68 10.71 -38.39
N SER A 585 32.05 10.85 -39.66
CA SER A 585 32.89 11.95 -40.13
C SER A 585 32.16 13.27 -39.96
N ILE A 586 32.71 14.17 -39.14
CA ILE A 586 32.24 15.57 -39.05
C ILE A 586 32.68 16.26 -40.34
N ASP A 587 31.70 16.61 -41.17
CA ASP A 587 31.90 17.51 -42.30
C ASP A 587 32.13 18.94 -41.77
N MET A 588 33.09 19.63 -42.37
CA MET A 588 33.58 20.95 -41.94
C MET A 588 33.45 22.02 -43.05
N ASP A 589 33.09 21.63 -44.27
CA ASP A 589 33.15 22.50 -45.45
C ASP A 589 31.81 23.25 -45.70
N SER A 590 31.03 23.51 -44.64
CA SER A 590 29.72 24.16 -44.70
C SER A 590 29.59 25.38 -43.78
N ASP A 591 30.57 26.28 -43.88
CA ASP A 591 30.40 27.68 -43.50
C ASP A 591 31.06 28.54 -44.60
N SER A 592 30.25 29.31 -45.33
CA SER A 592 30.68 30.12 -46.47
C SER A 592 29.64 31.21 -46.72
N ASP A 593 29.93 32.41 -46.21
CA ASP A 593 29.06 33.57 -46.29
C ASP A 593 28.69 33.94 -47.73
N ALA A 594 27.42 34.29 -47.94
CA ALA A 594 26.89 34.73 -49.21
C ALA A 594 26.13 36.08 -49.07
N ASP A 595 26.77 37.05 -48.42
CA ASP A 595 26.35 38.46 -48.49
C ASP A 595 26.59 39.00 -49.92
N SER A 596 25.53 39.48 -50.58
CA SER A 596 25.60 40.28 -51.82
C SER A 596 24.28 41.05 -52.04
N ASP A 597 24.40 42.27 -52.57
CA ASP A 597 23.32 43.25 -52.83
C ASP A 597 22.23 42.80 -53.84
#